data_AF-A0A5J4SPG6-F1
#
_entry.id   AF-A0A5J4SPG6-F1
#
_cell.length_a   1.000
_cell.length_b   1.000
_cell.length_c   1.000
_cell.angle_alpha   90.00
_cell.angle_beta   90.00
_cell.angle_gamma   90.00
#
_symmetry.space_group_name_H-M   'P 1'
#
loop_
_entity.id
_entity.type
_entity.pdbx_description
1 polymer ?
#
loop_
_entity_poly.entity_id
_entity_poly.type
_entity_poly.pdbx_seq_one_letter_code
_entity_poly.pdbx_strand_id
1 'polypeptide(L)'
;MEKRSYALFYALLKNLKGYDKEDAVYDFTDGRTTHLSDLSQTEYQGACRYLQGIADMNADRRRAGSKVLNLLTGMGFRTTCKEEWIEIDRFLLDKRIAGKRYRDLSVSELKALLPKLRSMKDKGYVHLLNQESLVN
;
A
#
# COMPACT_ATOMS: atom_id res chain seq x y z
N MET A 1 29.81 -4.00 -30.19
CA MET A 1 29.20 -3.27 -29.07
C MET A 1 28.12 -4.16 -28.46
N GLU A 2 28.30 -4.61 -27.24
CA GLU A 2 27.29 -5.43 -26.54
C GLU A 2 26.04 -4.57 -26.31
N LYS A 3 24.89 -5.02 -26.81
CA LYS A 3 23.64 -4.28 -26.67
C LYS A 3 23.18 -4.41 -25.22
N ARG A 4 23.34 -3.34 -24.44
CA ARG A 4 22.94 -3.33 -23.04
C ARG A 4 21.44 -3.57 -22.91
N SER A 5 21.07 -4.59 -22.15
CA SER A 5 19.67 -4.96 -21.91
C SER A 5 19.15 -4.28 -20.64
N TYR A 6 18.03 -3.57 -20.79
CA TYR A 6 17.31 -2.93 -19.68
C TYR A 6 16.08 -3.73 -19.22
N ALA A 7 16.00 -5.02 -19.58
CA ALA A 7 14.82 -5.85 -19.34
C ALA A 7 14.44 -5.95 -17.85
N LEU A 8 15.44 -6.05 -16.95
CA LEU A 8 15.19 -6.11 -15.50
C LEU A 8 14.55 -4.81 -14.99
N PHE A 9 15.07 -3.66 -15.40
CA PHE A 9 14.52 -2.36 -15.00
C PHE A 9 13.04 -2.24 -15.38
N TYR A 10 12.68 -2.54 -16.63
CA TYR A 10 11.28 -2.47 -17.07
C TYR A 10 10.38 -3.54 -16.42
N ALA A 11 10.92 -4.74 -16.14
CA ALA A 11 10.19 -5.77 -15.41
C ALA A 11 9.83 -5.31 -13.98
N LEU A 12 10.75 -4.61 -13.30
CA LEU A 12 10.50 -4.03 -11.98
C LEU A 12 9.52 -2.85 -12.06
N LEU A 13 9.72 -1.94 -13.02
CA LEU A 13 8.86 -0.77 -13.22
C LEU A 13 7.40 -1.15 -13.44
N LYS A 14 7.12 -2.25 -14.15
CA LYS A 14 5.76 -2.76 -14.37
C LYS A 14 4.98 -3.03 -13.08
N ASN A 15 5.66 -3.32 -11.97
CA ASN A 15 5.04 -3.55 -10.66
C ASN A 15 4.74 -2.25 -9.90
N LEU A 16 5.23 -1.11 -10.38
CA LEU A 16 5.09 0.21 -9.80
C LEU A 16 4.12 1.05 -10.65
N LYS A 17 2.82 0.70 -10.58
CA LYS A 17 1.80 1.41 -11.37
C LYS A 17 1.80 2.91 -11.06
N GLY A 18 1.96 3.73 -12.10
CA GLY A 18 1.99 5.20 -11.99
C GLY A 18 3.37 5.79 -11.71
N TYR A 19 4.44 4.98 -11.80
CA TYR A 19 5.81 5.47 -11.74
C TYR A 19 6.45 5.30 -13.12
N ASP A 20 6.79 6.42 -13.77
CA ASP A 20 7.30 6.41 -15.13
C ASP A 20 8.80 6.15 -15.17
N LYS A 21 9.31 5.71 -16.33
CA LYS A 21 10.73 5.38 -16.50
C LYS A 21 11.60 6.60 -16.23
N GLU A 22 11.23 7.74 -16.81
CA GLU A 22 11.90 9.04 -16.67
C GLU A 22 12.05 9.41 -15.20
N ASP A 23 10.95 9.40 -14.44
CA ASP A 23 10.93 9.72 -13.01
C ASP A 23 11.79 8.74 -12.22
N ALA A 24 11.68 7.45 -12.50
CA ALA A 24 12.49 6.43 -11.84
C ALA A 24 14.00 6.63 -12.00
N VAL A 25 14.45 7.06 -13.17
CA VAL A 25 15.86 7.37 -13.42
C VAL A 25 16.25 8.71 -12.82
N TYR A 26 15.38 9.71 -12.93
CA TYR A 26 15.59 11.04 -12.36
C TYR A 26 15.75 10.99 -10.85
N ASP A 27 14.80 10.35 -10.15
CA ASP A 27 14.80 10.19 -8.70
C ASP A 27 16.02 9.40 -8.21
N PHE A 28 16.37 8.30 -8.91
CA PHE A 28 17.55 7.52 -8.53
C PHE A 28 18.85 8.30 -8.70
N THR A 29 18.93 9.16 -9.73
CA THR A 29 20.14 9.93 -10.04
C THR A 29 20.17 11.32 -9.41
N ASP A 30 19.23 11.63 -8.52
CA ASP A 30 19.09 12.95 -7.89
C ASP A 30 19.03 14.08 -8.94
N GLY A 31 18.28 13.83 -10.01
CA GLY A 31 17.99 14.79 -11.06
C GLY A 31 19.03 14.91 -12.18
N ARG A 32 20.07 14.07 -12.19
CA ARG A 32 21.16 14.16 -13.19
C ARG A 32 20.72 13.78 -14.62
N THR A 33 19.87 12.77 -14.78
CA THR A 33 19.43 12.28 -16.10
C THR A 33 18.09 11.55 -16.00
N THR A 34 17.40 11.40 -17.14
CA THR A 34 16.19 10.58 -17.29
C THR A 34 16.44 9.35 -18.18
N HIS A 35 17.66 9.18 -18.71
CA HIS A 35 18.00 8.15 -19.69
C HIS A 35 18.85 7.03 -19.09
N LEU A 36 18.39 5.78 -19.25
CA LEU A 36 19.13 4.59 -18.80
C LEU A 36 20.48 4.41 -19.49
N SER A 37 20.64 4.94 -20.70
CA SER A 37 21.91 4.95 -21.44
C SER A 37 23.01 5.74 -20.74
N ASP A 38 22.64 6.72 -19.92
CA ASP A 38 23.55 7.66 -19.27
C ASP A 38 24.02 7.16 -17.91
N LEU A 39 23.57 5.98 -17.49
CA LEU A 39 23.98 5.30 -16.27
C LEU A 39 25.19 4.42 -16.55
N SER A 40 26.19 4.42 -15.67
CA SER A 40 27.20 3.36 -15.63
C SER A 40 26.58 1.99 -15.29
N GLN A 41 27.33 0.89 -15.45
CA GLN A 41 26.84 -0.45 -15.09
C GLN A 41 26.46 -0.56 -13.60
N THR A 42 27.25 0.06 -12.73
CA THR A 42 26.99 0.12 -11.29
C THR A 42 25.73 0.92 -10.97
N GLU A 43 25.55 2.08 -11.61
CA GLU A 43 24.36 2.91 -11.41
C GLU A 43 23.09 2.21 -11.89
N TYR A 44 23.14 1.51 -13.03
CA TYR A 44 22.00 0.72 -13.49
C TYR A 44 21.61 -0.39 -12.51
N GLN A 45 22.59 -1.10 -11.93
CA GLN A 45 22.30 -2.08 -10.89
C GLN A 45 21.72 -1.42 -9.63
N GLY A 46 22.23 -0.24 -9.26
CA GLY A 46 21.67 0.59 -8.19
C GLY A 46 20.21 0.97 -8.44
N ALA A 47 19.89 1.45 -9.64
CA ALA A 47 18.54 1.80 -10.04
C ALA A 47 17.59 0.60 -9.96
N CYS A 48 18.03 -0.59 -10.41
CA CYS A 48 17.23 -1.81 -10.27
C CYS A 48 16.97 -2.16 -8.79
N ARG A 49 17.98 -2.08 -7.91
CA ARG A 49 17.81 -2.33 -6.48
C ARG A 49 16.87 -1.32 -5.82
N TYR A 50 16.97 -0.06 -6.22
CA TYR A 50 16.07 1.00 -5.76
C TYR A 50 14.61 0.68 -6.11
N LEU A 51 14.32 0.35 -7.38
CA LEU A 51 12.97 -0.04 -7.80
C LEU A 51 12.46 -1.30 -7.11
N GLN A 52 13.33 -2.30 -6.92
CA GLN A 52 13.00 -3.51 -6.16
C GLN A 52 12.57 -3.16 -4.73
N GLY A 53 13.30 -2.27 -4.05
CA GLY A 53 12.97 -1.82 -2.70
C GLY A 53 11.58 -1.16 -2.61
N ILE A 54 11.23 -0.31 -3.57
CA ILE A 54 9.89 0.30 -3.65
C ILE A 54 8.82 -0.77 -3.88
N ALA A 55 9.07 -1.70 -4.81
CA ALA A 55 8.13 -2.76 -5.15
C ALA A 55 7.85 -3.67 -3.95
N ASP A 56 8.88 -4.02 -3.19
CA ASP A 56 8.78 -4.83 -1.98
C ASP A 56 8.04 -4.10 -0.87
N MET A 57 8.33 -2.80 -0.66
CA MET A 57 7.58 -1.98 0.29
C MET A 57 6.09 -1.91 -0.06
N ASN A 58 5.76 -1.72 -1.34
CA ASN A 58 4.37 -1.72 -1.82
C ASN A 58 3.70 -3.09 -1.67
N ALA A 59 4.44 -4.19 -1.90
CA ALA A 59 3.93 -5.54 -1.69
C ALA A 59 3.63 -5.81 -0.21
N ASP A 60 4.51 -5.38 0.70
CA ASP A 60 4.31 -5.52 2.13
C ASP A 60 3.16 -4.67 2.65
N ARG A 61 3.02 -3.44 2.15
CA ARG A 61 1.88 -2.57 2.45
C ARG A 61 0.56 -3.19 2.03
N ARG A 62 0.51 -3.77 0.82
CA ARG A 62 -0.66 -4.50 0.32
C ARG A 62 -0.96 -5.70 1.21
N ARG A 63 0.03 -6.55 1.50
CA ARG A 63 -0.15 -7.76 2.32
C ARG A 63 -0.64 -7.44 3.74
N ALA A 64 -0.05 -6.44 4.38
CA ALA A 64 -0.49 -5.99 5.71
C ALA A 64 -1.90 -5.38 5.67
N GLY A 65 -2.16 -4.55 4.66
CA GLY A 65 -3.47 -3.94 4.42
C GLY A 65 -4.58 -4.97 4.20
N SER A 66 -4.36 -5.96 3.34
CA SER A 66 -5.32 -7.03 3.09
C SER A 66 -5.68 -7.81 4.36
N LYS A 67 -4.72 -8.04 5.26
CA LYS A 67 -5.00 -8.69 6.55
C LYS A 67 -5.91 -7.83 7.45
N VAL A 68 -5.68 -6.51 7.47
CA VAL A 68 -6.54 -5.57 8.21
C VAL A 68 -7.94 -5.54 7.62
N LEU A 69 -8.07 -5.42 6.29
CA LEU A 69 -9.37 -5.41 5.61
C LEU A 69 -10.14 -6.71 5.85
N ASN A 70 -9.48 -7.88 5.77
CA ASN A 70 -10.14 -9.16 6.06
C ASN A 70 -10.69 -9.23 7.49
N LEU A 71 -10.01 -8.63 8.46
CA LEU A 71 -10.53 -8.53 9.84
C LEU A 71 -11.72 -7.58 9.91
N LEU A 72 -11.61 -6.39 9.32
CA LEU A 72 -12.70 -5.40 9.28
C LEU A 72 -13.94 -6.00 8.61
N THR A 73 -13.81 -6.64 7.46
CA THR A 73 -14.93 -7.31 6.80
C THR A 73 -15.50 -8.45 7.65
N GLY A 74 -14.64 -9.23 8.31
CA GLY A 74 -15.09 -10.23 9.28
C GLY A 74 -15.74 -9.67 10.55
N MET A 75 -15.66 -8.35 10.78
CA MET A 75 -16.38 -7.63 11.82
C MET A 75 -17.60 -6.87 11.25
N GLY A 76 -17.93 -6.98 9.96
CA GLY A 76 -19.13 -6.36 9.36
C GLY A 76 -18.89 -5.12 8.50
N PHE A 77 -17.66 -4.64 8.35
CA PHE A 77 -17.36 -3.53 7.43
C PHE A 77 -17.43 -4.00 5.96
N ARG A 78 -17.82 -3.09 5.06
CA ARG A 78 -17.84 -3.34 3.61
C ARG A 78 -16.83 -2.44 2.87
N THR A 79 -16.47 -2.82 1.65
CA THR A 79 -15.39 -2.16 0.87
C THR A 79 -15.76 -2.00 -0.62
N THR A 80 -17.05 -2.01 -0.94
CA THR A 80 -17.60 -2.03 -2.30
C THR A 80 -17.89 -0.66 -2.87
N CYS A 81 -18.37 0.29 -2.03
CA CYS A 81 -18.68 1.66 -2.46
C CYS A 81 -17.99 2.72 -1.60
N LYS A 82 -18.05 3.98 -2.04
CA LYS A 82 -17.32 5.10 -1.44
C LYS A 82 -17.76 5.36 0.00
N GLU A 83 -19.04 5.25 0.28
CA GLU A 83 -19.65 5.48 1.60
C GLU A 83 -19.10 4.50 2.63
N GLU A 84 -18.93 3.23 2.24
CA GLU A 84 -18.38 2.19 3.12
C GLU A 84 -16.90 2.44 3.46
N TRP A 85 -16.12 3.00 2.53
CA TRP A 85 -14.75 3.44 2.80
C TRP A 85 -14.69 4.61 3.78
N ILE A 86 -15.68 5.52 3.75
CA ILE A 86 -15.78 6.61 4.71
C ILE A 86 -16.04 6.04 6.12
N GLU A 87 -16.85 5.00 6.26
CA GLU A 87 -17.09 4.34 7.56
C GLU A 87 -15.84 3.66 8.09
N ILE A 88 -15.09 2.94 7.24
CA ILE A 88 -13.80 2.37 7.63
C ILE A 88 -12.84 3.48 8.11
N ASP A 89 -12.75 4.57 7.35
CA ASP A 89 -11.87 5.68 7.71
C ASP A 89 -12.31 6.35 9.03
N ARG A 90 -13.62 6.54 9.25
CA ARG A 90 -14.16 7.07 10.52
C ARG A 90 -13.79 6.19 11.70
N PHE A 91 -13.94 4.88 11.56
CA PHE A 91 -13.59 3.91 12.59
C PHE A 91 -12.08 3.93 12.91
N LEU A 92 -11.23 3.95 11.89
CA LEU A 92 -9.78 3.94 12.07
C LEU A 92 -9.23 5.29 12.56
N LEU A 93 -9.91 6.40 12.26
CA LEU A 93 -9.55 7.74 12.71
C LEU A 93 -9.68 7.93 14.23
N ASP A 94 -10.42 7.08 14.93
CA ASP A 94 -10.42 7.09 16.39
C ASP A 94 -9.01 6.80 16.91
N LYS A 95 -8.47 7.70 17.76
CA LYS A 95 -7.15 7.57 18.41
C LYS A 95 -7.05 6.32 19.28
N ARG A 96 -8.18 5.82 19.78
CA ARG A 96 -8.28 4.55 20.52
C ARG A 96 -8.18 3.35 19.62
N ILE A 97 -8.18 3.50 18.29
CA ILE A 97 -8.00 2.43 17.30
C ILE A 97 -6.65 2.61 16.59
N ALA A 98 -6.56 3.53 15.63
CA ALA A 98 -5.36 3.82 14.85
C ALA A 98 -5.04 5.32 14.73
N GLY A 99 -6.04 6.20 14.84
CA GLY A 99 -5.86 7.66 14.75
C GLY A 99 -5.60 8.19 13.34
N LYS A 100 -5.74 7.35 12.30
CA LYS A 100 -5.44 7.69 10.89
C LYS A 100 -6.41 6.98 9.95
N ARG A 101 -6.62 7.56 8.77
CA ARG A 101 -7.38 6.89 7.69
C ARG A 101 -6.65 5.66 7.21
N TYR A 102 -7.37 4.69 6.65
CA TYR A 102 -6.79 3.43 6.18
C TYR A 102 -5.65 3.67 5.18
N ARG A 103 -5.82 4.63 4.27
CA ARG A 103 -4.83 4.98 3.23
C ARG A 103 -3.53 5.59 3.78
N ASP A 104 -3.60 6.23 4.94
CA ASP A 104 -2.47 6.96 5.53
C ASP A 104 -1.67 6.09 6.52
N LEU A 105 -2.13 4.87 6.80
CA LEU A 105 -1.43 3.92 7.64
C LEU A 105 -0.18 3.37 6.92
N SER A 106 0.95 3.42 7.60
CA SER A 106 2.19 2.77 7.19
C SER A 106 2.15 1.25 7.41
N VAL A 107 3.14 0.53 6.86
CA VAL A 107 3.26 -0.94 7.03
C VAL A 107 3.36 -1.34 8.50
N SER A 108 4.14 -0.60 9.31
CA SER A 108 4.30 -0.88 10.74
C SER A 108 3.00 -0.63 11.50
N GLU A 109 2.30 0.46 11.21
CA GLU A 109 1.01 0.79 11.84
C GLU A 109 -0.07 -0.25 11.53
N LEU A 110 -0.15 -0.74 10.28
CA LEU A 110 -1.07 -1.84 9.94
C LEU A 110 -0.75 -3.11 10.71
N LYS A 111 0.54 -3.48 10.79
CA LYS A 111 0.96 -4.67 11.52
C LYS A 111 0.63 -4.55 13.02
N ALA A 112 0.82 -3.37 13.60
CA ALA A 112 0.47 -3.07 14.99
C ALA A 112 -1.06 -3.04 15.24
N LEU A 113 -1.85 -2.68 14.22
CA LEU A 113 -3.31 -2.68 14.29
C LEU A 113 -3.92 -4.10 14.32
N LEU A 114 -3.27 -5.08 13.68
CA LEU A 114 -3.77 -6.47 13.60
C LEU A 114 -4.13 -7.11 14.95
N PRO A 115 -3.27 -7.14 15.98
CA PRO A 115 -3.60 -7.77 17.27
C PRO A 115 -4.79 -7.09 17.95
N LYS A 116 -4.92 -5.78 17.79
CA LYS A 116 -6.02 -5.00 18.36
C LYS A 116 -7.36 -5.34 17.71
N LEU A 117 -7.43 -5.34 16.37
CA LEU A 117 -8.65 -5.71 15.66
C LEU A 117 -9.04 -7.17 15.91
N ARG A 118 -8.06 -8.08 16.02
CA ARG A 118 -8.31 -9.47 16.44
C ARG A 118 -8.95 -9.53 17.82
N SER A 119 -8.37 -8.85 18.82
CA SER A 119 -8.92 -8.82 20.16
C SER A 119 -10.34 -8.24 20.21
N MET A 120 -10.63 -7.19 19.43
CA MET A 120 -11.98 -6.64 19.33
C MET A 120 -12.96 -7.64 18.72
N LYS A 121 -12.58 -8.28 17.61
CA LYS A 121 -13.38 -9.32 16.97
C LYS A 121 -13.64 -10.50 17.89
N ASP A 122 -12.63 -10.97 18.62
CA ASP A 122 -12.74 -12.11 19.54
C ASP A 122 -13.64 -11.79 20.74
N LYS A 123 -13.75 -10.50 21.12
CA LYS A 123 -14.73 -10.01 22.11
C LYS A 123 -16.14 -9.82 21.54
N GLY A 124 -16.37 -10.23 20.29
CA GLY A 124 -17.67 -10.15 19.63
C GLY A 124 -18.01 -8.78 19.06
N TYR A 125 -17.02 -7.91 18.82
CA TYR A 125 -17.29 -6.64 18.13
C TYR A 125 -17.81 -6.91 16.71
N VAL A 126 -19.03 -6.45 16.45
CA VAL A 126 -19.66 -6.45 15.13
C VAL A 126 -20.09 -5.02 14.81
N HIS A 127 -19.58 -4.51 13.70
CA HIS A 127 -20.04 -3.27 13.11
C HIS A 127 -21.37 -3.52 12.40
N LEU A 128 -22.45 -3.04 13.01
CA LEU A 128 -23.77 -3.02 12.40
C LEU A 128 -23.83 -1.79 11.48
N LEU A 129 -23.88 -2.02 10.17
CA LEU A 129 -24.25 -0.97 9.22
C LEU A 129 -25.69 -0.54 9.54
N ASN A 130 -25.95 0.77 9.61
CA ASN A 130 -27.26 1.39 9.88
C ASN A 130 -28.45 0.47 9.58
N GLN A 131 -29.04 -0.13 10.62
CA GLN A 131 -30.37 -0.70 10.54
C GLN A 131 -31.43 0.42 10.69
N GLU A 132 -31.40 1.41 9.80
CA GLU A 132 -32.56 2.27 9.59
C GLU A 132 -33.38 1.72 8.41
N SER A 133 -34.02 0.57 8.64
CA SER A 133 -35.14 0.09 7.78
C SER A 133 -36.02 -0.96 8.48
N LEU A 134 -36.10 -0.94 9.81
CA LEU A 134 -37.12 -1.67 10.56
C LEU A 134 -37.71 -0.75 11.65
N VAL A 135 -38.29 0.36 11.21
CA VAL A 135 -39.31 1.05 12.00
C VAL A 135 -40.35 1.62 11.03
N ASN A 136 -41.55 1.06 11.17
CA ASN A 136 -42.83 1.27 10.47
C ASN A 136 -43.03 0.57 9.13
#